data_AF-A0A7V8XSZ0-F1
#
_entry.id   AF-A0A7V8XSZ0-F1
#
_cell.length_a   1.000
_cell.length_b   1.000
_cell.length_c   1.000
_cell.angle_alpha   90.00
_cell.angle_beta   90.00
_cell.angle_gamma   90.00
#
_symmetry.space_group_name_H-M   'P 1'
#
loop_
_entity.id
_entity.type
_entity.pdbx_description
1 polymer ?
#
loop_
_entity_poly.entity_id
_entity_poly.type
_entity_poly.pdbx_seq_one_letter_code
_entity_poly.pdbx_strand_id
1 'polypeptide(L)' 'GFDGVDGGGLDQSWRQQPGTPVYGTDLDVAGATRALAEAKPEREEAFRARAGSPLPAGRG' A
#
# COMPACT_ATOMS: atom_id res chain seq x y z
N GLY A 1 18.93 11.64 -9.68
CA GLY A 1 18.65 10.73 -8.56
C GLY A 1 17.18 10.85 -8.21
N PHE A 2 16.73 10.16 -7.18
CA PHE A 2 15.39 10.34 -6.61
C PHE A 2 15.51 10.95 -5.22
N ASP A 3 14.53 11.75 -4.83
CA ASP A 3 14.40 12.27 -3.48
C ASP A 3 13.49 11.35 -2.68
N GLY A 4 14.05 10.67 -1.67
CA GLY A 4 13.31 9.74 -0.83
C GLY A 4 12.48 10.44 0.25
N VAL A 5 11.37 9.82 0.64
CA VAL A 5 10.58 10.18 1.83
C VAL A 5 10.67 9.06 2.86
N ASP A 6 10.63 9.42 4.15
CA ASP A 6 10.50 8.42 5.22
C ASP A 6 9.08 7.83 5.21
N GLY A 7 8.98 6.53 4.94
CA GLY A 7 7.71 5.79 4.93
C GLY A 7 7.26 5.31 6.32
N GLY A 8 8.08 5.53 7.35
CA GLY A 8 7.84 5.04 8.71
C GLY A 8 8.19 3.56 8.90
N GLY A 9 7.69 2.99 10.00
CA GLY A 9 7.91 1.59 10.38
C GLY A 9 7.18 0.58 9.48
N LEU A 10 7.53 -0.70 9.62
CA LEU A 10 6.88 -1.80 8.89
C LEU A 10 5.38 -1.88 9.14
N ASP A 11 4.92 -1.52 10.34
CA ASP A 11 3.51 -1.42 10.72
C ASP A 11 2.75 -0.30 9.96
N GLN A 12 3.47 0.63 9.33
CA GLN A 12 2.91 1.70 8.50
C GLN A 12 3.08 1.46 7.00
N SER A 13 3.78 0.39 6.60
CA SER A 13 4.04 0.05 5.19
C SER A 13 2.78 -0.18 4.36
N TRP A 14 1.65 -0.48 5.01
CA TRP A 14 0.35 -0.63 4.35
C TRP A 14 -0.11 0.65 3.62
N ARG A 15 0.38 1.83 4.03
CA ARG A 15 0.08 3.12 3.39
C ARG A 15 0.62 3.23 1.96
N GLN A 16 1.43 2.26 1.55
CA GLN A 16 2.11 2.18 0.25
C GLN A 16 1.63 0.96 -0.56
N GLN A 17 0.41 0.48 -0.30
CA GLN A 17 -0.18 -0.67 -0.99
C GLN A 17 -1.25 -0.22 -2.00
N PRO A 18 -1.62 -1.08 -2.96
CA PRO A 18 -2.76 -0.81 -3.85
C PRO A 18 -3.99 -0.31 -3.09
N GLY A 19 -4.67 0.70 -3.64
CA GLY A 19 -5.83 1.35 -3.01
C GLY A 19 -5.47 2.48 -2.03
N THR A 20 -4.20 2.87 -1.92
CA THR A 20 -3.77 4.04 -1.13
C THR A 20 -3.28 5.18 -2.04
N PRO A 21 -3.37 6.45 -1.60
CA PRO A 21 -3.07 7.61 -2.46
C PRO A 21 -1.63 7.68 -3.00
N VAL A 22 -0.67 7.03 -2.35
CA VAL A 22 0.75 7.05 -2.78
C VAL A 22 1.05 5.97 -3.82
N TYR A 23 0.21 4.94 -3.95
CA TYR A 23 0.53 3.77 -4.75
C TYR A 23 0.43 4.05 -6.25
N GLY A 24 1.56 3.90 -6.96
CA GLY A 24 1.62 4.05 -8.41
C GLY A 24 1.37 5.48 -8.92
N THR A 25 1.46 6.48 -8.05
CA THR A 25 1.21 7.89 -8.40
C THR A 25 2.52 8.64 -8.57
N ASP A 26 2.59 9.47 -9.60
CA ASP A 26 3.73 10.37 -9.83
C ASP A 26 3.61 11.60 -8.92
N LEU A 27 4.43 11.67 -7.87
CA LEU A 27 4.39 12.69 -6.83
C LEU A 27 5.81 13.20 -6.55
N ASP A 28 5.91 14.50 -6.26
CA ASP A 28 7.10 15.05 -5.64
C ASP A 28 7.17 14.69 -4.14
N VAL A 29 8.25 15.08 -3.46
CA VAL A 29 8.47 14.80 -2.03
C VAL A 29 7.31 15.29 -1.16
N ALA A 30 6.81 16.49 -1.42
CA ALA A 30 5.70 17.08 -0.67
C ALA A 30 4.40 16.30 -0.90
N GLY A 31 4.10 15.96 -2.15
CA GLY A 31 2.97 15.14 -2.54
C GLY A 31 3.02 13.75 -1.93
N ALA A 32 4.17 13.09 -1.98
CA ALA A 32 4.36 11.76 -1.38
C ALA A 32 4.19 11.79 0.14
N THR A 33 4.74 12.81 0.82
CA THR A 33 4.57 13.01 2.27
C THR A 33 3.09 13.18 2.63
N ARG A 34 2.35 13.98 1.86
CA ARG A 34 0.92 14.20 2.05
C ARG A 34 0.11 12.94 1.77
N ALA A 35 0.39 12.23 0.68
CA ALA A 35 -0.29 10.99 0.30
C ALA A 35 -0.13 9.89 1.37
N LEU A 36 1.06 9.78 1.97
CA LEU A 36 1.31 8.91 3.11
C LEU A 36 0.50 9.30 4.36
N ALA A 37 0.27 10.60 4.58
CA ALA A 37 -0.54 11.09 5.69
C ALA A 37 -2.05 10.91 5.47
N GLU A 38 -2.52 10.99 4.22
CA GLU A 38 -3.92 10.81 3.84
C GLU A 38 -4.35 9.35 3.68
N ALA A 39 -3.38 8.42 3.63
CA ALA A 39 -3.63 6.99 3.52
C ALA A 39 -4.50 6.46 4.67
N LYS A 40 -5.42 5.58 4.31
CA LYS A 40 -6.53 5.11 5.13
C LYS A 40 -6.53 3.58 5.21
N PRO A 41 -6.68 2.96 6.40
CA PRO A 41 -6.52 1.51 6.55
C PRO A 41 -7.70 0.72 5.95
N GLU A 42 -8.77 1.40 5.54
CA GLU A 42 -9.89 0.80 4.84
C GLU A 42 -9.43 0.17 3.52
N ARG A 43 -9.52 -1.16 3.42
CA ARG A 43 -9.29 -1.87 2.16
C ARG A 43 -10.54 -1.88 1.31
N GLU A 44 -10.41 -1.37 0.09
CA GLU A 44 -11.40 -1.47 -0.97
C GLU A 44 -11.78 -2.94 -1.22
N GLU A 45 -13.04 -3.16 -1.60
CA GLU A 45 -13.61 -4.50 -1.81
C GLU A 45 -12.81 -5.31 -2.85
N ALA A 46 -12.29 -4.64 -3.89
CA ALA A 46 -11.46 -5.24 -4.92
C ALA A 46 -10.14 -5.85 -4.40
N PHE A 47 -9.63 -5.36 -3.27
CA PHE A 47 -8.36 -5.79 -2.68
C PHE A 47 -8.55 -6.51 -1.33
N ARG A 48 -9.77 -6.90 -0.99
CA ARG A 48 -10.01 -7.77 0.17
C ARG A 48 -9.67 -9.20 -0.16
N ALA A 49 -8.85 -9.81 0.70
CA ALA A 49 -8.69 -11.27 0.71
C ALA A 49 -10.07 -11.90 0.92
N ARG A 50 -10.49 -12.75 -0.01
CA ARG A 50 -11.71 -13.55 0.16
C ARG A 50 -11.46 -14.52 1.31
N ALA A 51 -12.30 -14.46 2.35
CA ALA A 51 -12.29 -15.48 3.39
C ALA A 51 -12.50 -16.86 2.73
N GLY A 52 -11.49 -17.74 2.81
CA GLY A 52 -11.58 -19.11 2.31
C GLY A 52 -11.08 -19.35 0.88
N SER A 53 -10.14 -18.57 0.35
CA SER A 53 -9.41 -19.03 -0.85
C SER A 53 -8.61 -20.29 -0.47
N PRO A 54 -8.81 -21.45 -1.13
CA PRO A 54 -8.03 -22.63 -0.84
C PRO A 54 -6.56 -22.33 -1.09
N LEU A 55 -5.67 -22.75 -0.17
CA LEU A 55 -4.24 -22.78 -0.47
C LEU A 55 -4.05 -23.58 -1.77
N PRO A 56 -3.24 -23.11 -2.73
CA PRO A 56 -2.97 -23.88 -3.93
C PRO A 56 -2.42 -25.24 -3.48
N ALA A 57 -3.06 -26.32 -3.94
CA ALA A 57 -2.61 -27.67 -3.64
C ALA A 57 -1.12 -27.76 -3.99
N GLY A 58 -0.30 -28.04 -2.97
CA GLY A 58 1.15 -28.11 -3.12
C GLY A 58 1.48 -29.02 -4.29
N ARG A 59 2.23 -28.49 -5.26
CA ARG A 59 2.92 -29.35 -6.24
C ARG A 59 3.96 -30.13 -5.46
N GLY A 60 3.70 -31.43 -5.30
CA GLY A 60 4.71 -32.41 -4.89
C GLY A 60 5.77 -32.62 -5.95
#